data_AF-A0A8J3N5R1-F1
#
_entry.id   AF-A0A8J3N5R1-F1
#
_cell.length_a   1.000
_cell.length_b   1.000
_cell.length_c   1.000
_cell.angle_alpha   90.00
_cell.angle_beta   90.00
_cell.angle_gamma   90.00
#
_symmetry.space_group_name_H-M   'P 1'
#
loop_
_entity.id
_entity.type
_entity.pdbx_description
1 polymer ?
#
loop_
_entity_poly.entity_id
_entity_poly.type
_entity_poly.pdbx_seq_one_letter_code
_entity_poly.pdbx_strand_id
1 'polypeptide(L)'
;MSDQRISTLTLNRNGVTLRTDITSQIENMSQQEAAYYGGAAPYLRYWIFPQGLYDIQFQDQLIDPYNADPKTASGYREYNVINDPEPFPDYHMELVADRVRGK
;
A
#
# COMPACT_ATOMS: atom_id res chain seq x y z
N MET A 1 -16.10 -10.19 4.95
CA MET A 1 -16.28 -9.06 4.03
C MET A 1 -14.91 -8.51 3.72
N SER A 2 -14.46 -8.61 2.47
CA SER A 2 -13.28 -7.87 2.01
C SER A 2 -13.65 -6.39 2.03
N ASP A 3 -12.95 -5.61 2.84
CA ASP A 3 -13.07 -4.15 2.85
C ASP A 3 -12.23 -3.64 1.67
N GLN A 4 -12.90 -3.43 0.55
CA GLN A 4 -12.32 -2.83 -0.66
C GLN A 4 -12.58 -1.33 -0.62
N ARG A 5 -11.53 -0.52 -0.81
CA ARG A 5 -11.65 0.94 -0.81
C ARG A 5 -10.82 1.56 -1.92
N ILE A 6 -11.31 2.67 -2.47
CA ILE A 6 -10.54 3.51 -3.39
C ILE A 6 -9.92 4.66 -2.59
N SER A 7 -8.63 4.94 -2.82
CA SER A 7 -7.90 6.04 -2.19
C SER A 7 -6.94 6.69 -3.17
N THR A 8 -6.48 7.91 -2.87
CA THR A 8 -5.41 8.58 -3.60
C THR A 8 -4.14 8.53 -2.77
N LEU A 9 -3.10 7.91 -3.32
CA LEU A 9 -1.84 7.68 -2.62
C LEU A 9 -0.75 8.64 -3.08
N THR A 10 0.17 8.93 -2.17
CA THR A 10 1.43 9.62 -2.43
C THR A 10 2.57 8.61 -2.39
N LEU A 11 3.38 8.58 -3.45
CA LEU A 11 4.60 7.78 -3.50
C LEU A 11 5.77 8.55 -2.90
N ASN A 12 6.41 7.93 -1.92
CA ASN A 12 7.65 8.39 -1.31
C ASN A 12 8.73 7.32 -1.47
N ARG A 13 9.91 7.72 -1.93
CA ARG A 13 11.11 6.88 -2.00
C ARG A 13 12.21 7.55 -1.18
N ASN A 14 12.70 6.87 -0.15
CA ASN A 14 13.80 7.35 0.70
C ASN A 14 13.60 8.78 1.26
N GLY A 15 12.37 9.13 1.62
CA GLY A 15 12.02 10.45 2.17
C GLY A 15 11.68 11.50 1.11
N VAL A 16 11.78 11.18 -0.19
CA VAL A 16 11.45 12.09 -1.29
C VAL A 16 10.09 11.75 -1.86
N THR A 17 9.18 12.72 -1.89
CA THR A 17 7.92 12.59 -2.61
C THR A 17 8.17 12.59 -4.12
N LEU A 18 7.84 11.48 -4.78
CA LEU A 18 7.97 11.34 -6.22
C LEU A 18 6.67 11.65 -6.97
N ARG A 19 5.52 11.36 -6.34
CA ARG A 19 4.20 11.55 -6.96
C ARG A 19 3.09 11.69 -5.92
N THR A 20 2.07 12.49 -6.20
CA THR A 20 0.98 12.85 -5.28
C THR A 20 -0.38 12.84 -5.97
N ASP A 21 -0.84 11.68 -6.46
CA ASP A 21 -2.10 11.55 -7.23
C ASP A 21 -2.36 10.10 -7.67
N ILE A 22 -1.86 9.10 -6.94
CA ILE A 22 -1.97 7.70 -7.37
C ILE A 22 -3.31 7.11 -6.90
N THR A 23 -4.33 7.20 -7.76
CA THR A 23 -5.61 6.54 -7.52
C THR A 23 -5.40 5.02 -7.43
N SER A 24 -5.77 4.43 -6.30
CA SER A 24 -5.53 3.02 -6.02
C SER A 24 -6.72 2.38 -5.34
N GLN A 25 -7.02 1.14 -5.72
CA GLN A 25 -7.86 0.25 -4.92
C GLN A 25 -6.99 -0.44 -3.86
N ILE A 26 -7.48 -0.50 -2.63
CA ILE A 26 -6.78 -1.10 -1.49
C ILE A 26 -7.69 -2.16 -0.89
N GLU A 27 -7.16 -3.36 -0.70
CA GLU A 27 -7.89 -4.50 -0.15
C GLU A 27 -7.11 -5.16 0.98
N ASN A 28 -7.81 -5.57 2.04
CA ASN A 28 -7.20 -6.40 3.07
C ASN A 28 -6.88 -7.79 2.51
N MET A 29 -5.65 -8.23 2.73
CA MET A 29 -5.25 -9.61 2.45
C MET A 29 -5.84 -10.57 3.49
N SER A 30 -6.17 -11.80 3.09
CA SER A 30 -6.61 -12.83 4.05
C SER A 30 -5.48 -13.21 5.01
N GLN A 31 -5.80 -13.73 6.20
CA GLN A 31 -4.77 -14.15 7.16
C GLN A 31 -3.84 -15.24 6.61
N GLN A 32 -4.36 -16.12 5.74
CA GLN A 32 -3.60 -17.22 5.13
C GLN A 32 -2.57 -16.68 4.14
N GLU A 33 -2.99 -15.79 3.23
CA GLU A 33 -2.10 -15.15 2.26
C GLU A 33 -1.08 -14.24 2.96
N ALA A 34 -1.50 -13.51 4.00
CA ALA A 34 -0.59 -12.67 4.76
C ALA A 34 0.53 -13.49 5.44
N ALA A 35 0.21 -14.69 5.92
CA ALA A 35 1.19 -15.63 6.48
C ALA A 35 2.14 -16.18 5.41
N TYR A 36 1.66 -16.44 4.18
CA TYR A 36 2.51 -16.91 3.07
C TYR A 36 3.65 -15.94 2.75
N TYR A 37 3.36 -14.64 2.74
CA TYR A 37 4.37 -13.60 2.51
C TYR A 37 5.23 -13.29 3.76
N GLY A 38 5.30 -14.18 4.75
CA GLY A 38 6.17 -14.05 5.93
C GLY A 38 5.73 -13.01 6.97
N GLY A 39 4.45 -12.65 7.02
CA GLY A 39 3.96 -11.79 8.09
C GLY A 39 4.11 -12.47 9.46
N ALA A 40 4.15 -11.67 10.54
CA ALA A 40 3.78 -12.11 11.90
C ALA A 40 2.45 -11.43 12.33
N ALA A 41 1.53 -12.19 12.93
CA ALA A 41 0.24 -11.67 13.34
C ALA A 41 0.41 -10.55 14.40
N PRO A 42 -0.50 -9.55 14.48
CA PRO A 42 -1.64 -9.26 13.61
C PRO A 42 -1.25 -8.59 12.27
N TYR A 43 -1.49 -9.30 11.16
CA TYR A 43 -1.17 -8.85 9.81
C TYR A 43 -2.02 -7.66 9.40
N LEU A 44 -1.37 -6.60 8.93
CA LEU A 44 -2.02 -5.51 8.23
C LEU A 44 -1.38 -5.40 6.86
N ARG A 45 -1.60 -6.45 6.06
CA ARG A 45 -1.07 -6.57 4.71
C ARG A 45 -2.21 -6.35 3.72
N TYR A 46 -1.90 -5.63 2.66
CA TYR A 46 -2.88 -5.15 1.70
C TYR A 46 -2.45 -5.47 0.29
N TRP A 47 -3.43 -5.83 -0.54
CA TRP A 47 -3.31 -5.71 -1.98
C TRP A 47 -3.59 -4.26 -2.34
N ILE A 48 -2.72 -3.66 -3.16
CA ILE A 48 -2.89 -2.31 -3.68
C ILE A 48 -2.84 -2.40 -5.20
N PHE A 49 -3.85 -1.81 -5.84
CA PHE A 49 -4.03 -1.79 -7.28
C PHE A 49 -4.00 -0.34 -7.79
N PRO A 50 -2.82 0.26 -8.01
CA PRO A 50 -2.71 1.57 -8.64
C PRO A 50 -3.29 1.57 -10.05
N GLN A 51 -4.11 2.57 -10.34
CA GLN A 51 -4.65 2.83 -11.67
C GLN A 51 -3.63 3.65 -12.46
N GLY A 52 -2.91 3.00 -13.35
CA GLY A 52 -1.78 3.54 -14.11
C GLY A 52 -0.47 2.80 -13.86
N LEU A 53 0.45 2.93 -14.81
CA LEU A 53 1.80 2.38 -14.71
C LEU A 53 2.72 3.44 -14.10
N TYR A 54 3.05 3.26 -12.82
CA TYR A 54 3.93 4.12 -12.06
C TYR A 54 5.27 3.42 -11.80
N ASP A 55 6.36 4.17 -11.66
CA ASP A 55 7.64 3.63 -11.18
C ASP A 55 7.57 3.41 -9.67
N ILE A 56 6.76 2.43 -9.23
CA ILE A 56 6.72 1.95 -7.84
C ILE A 56 7.64 0.75 -7.74
N GLN A 57 8.42 0.68 -6.66
CA GLN A 57 9.46 -0.32 -6.45
C GLN A 57 9.32 -0.96 -5.06
N PHE A 58 9.96 -2.11 -4.88
CA PHE A 58 10.14 -2.71 -3.56
C PHE A 58 10.76 -1.70 -2.59
N GLN A 59 10.28 -1.67 -1.34
CA GLN A 59 10.62 -0.72 -0.27
C GLN A 59 10.16 0.73 -0.46
N ASP A 60 9.44 1.04 -1.54
CA ASP A 60 8.75 2.33 -1.61
C ASP A 60 7.69 2.45 -0.52
N GLN A 61 7.43 3.69 -0.11
CA GLN A 61 6.38 4.03 0.83
C GLN A 61 5.21 4.70 0.09
N LEU A 62 4.01 4.17 0.29
CA LEU A 62 2.77 4.76 -0.15
C LEU A 62 2.04 5.38 1.03
N ILE A 63 1.64 6.63 0.90
CA ILE A 63 0.99 7.41 1.96
C ILE A 63 -0.44 7.71 1.53
N ASP A 64 -1.41 7.32 2.36
CA ASP A 64 -2.82 7.65 2.23
C ASP A 64 -3.15 8.82 3.18
N PRO A 65 -3.29 10.05 2.64
CA PRO A 65 -3.53 11.22 3.46
C PRO A 65 -4.98 11.34 3.94
N TYR A 66 -5.91 10.59 3.34
CA TYR A 66 -7.35 10.69 3.62
C TYR A 66 -7.82 9.68 4.65
N ASN A 67 -7.07 8.58 4.84
CA ASN A 67 -7.39 7.56 5.83
C ASN A 67 -6.38 7.51 6.95
N ALA A 68 -6.34 8.56 7.77
CA ALA A 68 -5.51 8.64 8.97
C ALA A 68 -5.55 7.35 9.81
N ASP A 69 -4.38 6.82 10.19
CA ASP A 69 -4.31 5.90 11.32
C ASP A 69 -4.10 6.75 12.58
N PRO A 70 -5.07 6.84 13.51
CA PRO A 70 -4.94 7.67 14.71
C PRO A 70 -3.79 7.22 15.63
N LYS A 71 -3.20 6.05 15.36
CA LYS A 71 -2.04 5.52 16.09
C LYS A 71 -0.71 5.94 15.46
N THR A 72 -0.71 6.51 14.26
CA THR A 72 0.49 7.08 13.62
C THR A 72 0.66 8.54 14.00
N ALA A 73 1.89 8.93 14.37
CA ALA A 73 2.20 10.32 14.73
C ALA A 73 1.99 11.31 13.56
N SER A 74 2.02 10.81 12.31
CA SER A 74 1.80 11.56 11.08
C SER A 74 0.32 11.86 10.80
N GLY A 75 -0.61 11.13 11.43
CA GLY A 75 -2.04 11.25 11.12
C GLY A 75 -2.39 10.79 9.69
N TYR A 76 -1.51 10.02 9.05
CA TYR A 76 -1.70 9.44 7.72
C TYR A 76 -1.53 7.93 7.81
N ARG A 77 -2.05 7.19 6.83
CA ARG A 77 -1.79 5.75 6.78
C ARG A 77 -0.69 5.47 5.79
N GLU A 78 0.38 4.87 6.28
CA GLU A 78 1.57 4.57 5.49
C GLU A 78 1.61 3.07 5.19
N TYR A 79 2.09 2.74 4.00
CA TYR A 79 2.20 1.39 3.47
C TYR A 79 3.58 1.20 2.87
N ASN A 80 4.30 0.15 3.26
CA ASN A 80 5.60 -0.18 2.68
C ASN A 80 5.41 -1.30 1.67
N VAL A 81 5.87 -1.10 0.43
CA VAL A 81 5.81 -2.11 -0.63
C VAL A 81 6.79 -3.24 -0.32
N ILE A 82 6.31 -4.49 -0.35
CA ILE A 82 7.09 -5.67 0.08
C ILE A 82 7.32 -6.72 -1.02
N ASN A 83 6.83 -6.48 -2.23
CA ASN A 83 7.14 -7.27 -3.42
C ASN A 83 7.54 -6.34 -4.56
N ASP A 84 8.01 -6.92 -5.66
CA ASP A 84 8.13 -6.19 -6.92
C ASP A 84 6.73 -5.97 -7.51
N PRO A 85 6.32 -4.72 -7.80
CA PRO A 85 5.02 -4.46 -8.41
C PRO A 85 4.88 -5.09 -9.80
N GLU A 86 3.72 -5.70 -10.07
CA GLU A 86 3.43 -6.41 -11.32
C GLU A 86 2.50 -5.57 -12.21
N PRO A 87 2.95 -5.08 -13.39
CA PRO A 87 2.11 -4.33 -14.30
C PRO A 87 1.22 -5.24 -15.16
N PHE A 88 -0.02 -4.83 -15.39
CA PHE A 88 -0.99 -5.55 -16.23
C PHE A 88 -1.38 -4.78 -17.51
N PRO A 89 -1.78 -5.49 -18.59
CA PRO A 89 -2.10 -4.87 -19.89
C PRO A 89 -3.29 -3.91 -19.90
N ASP A 90 -4.19 -4.01 -18.93
CA ASP A 90 -5.36 -3.15 -18.73
C ASP A 90 -5.03 -1.88 -17.93
N TYR A 91 -3.74 -1.53 -17.84
CA TYR A 91 -3.24 -0.27 -17.31
C TYR A 91 -3.41 -0.10 -15.80
N HIS A 92 -3.36 -1.21 -15.06
CA HIS A 92 -3.14 -1.20 -13.62
C HIS A 92 -1.85 -1.94 -13.27
N MET A 93 -1.46 -1.85 -12.01
CA MET A 93 -0.40 -2.69 -11.45
C MET A 93 -0.89 -3.32 -10.15
N GLU A 94 -0.37 -4.48 -9.79
CA GLU A 94 -0.66 -5.16 -8.52
C GLU A 94 0.58 -5.13 -7.64
N LEU A 95 0.40 -4.80 -6.37
CA LEU A 95 1.46 -4.87 -5.38
C LEU A 95 0.92 -5.25 -4.00
N VAL A 96 1.82 -5.75 -3.17
CA VAL A 96 1.59 -6.09 -1.78
C VAL A 96 2.30 -5.07 -0.91
N ALA A 97 1.59 -4.55 0.09
CA ALA A 97 2.18 -3.62 1.05
C ALA A 97 1.78 -3.92 2.49
N ASP A 98 2.74 -3.69 3.40
CA ASP A 98 2.51 -3.73 4.85
C ASP A 98 2.16 -2.35 5.37
N ARG A 99 1.07 -2.23 6.13
CA ARG A 99 0.72 -0.98 6.81
C ARG A 99 1.70 -0.74 7.95
N VAL A 100 2.33 0.43 7.92
CA VAL A 100 3.15 0.93 9.01
C VAL A 100 2.25 1.22 10.20
N ARG A 101 2.52 0.60 11.34
CA ARG A 101 1.88 0.97 12.61
C ARG A 101 2.69 2.08 13.25
N GLY A 102 2.02 3.14 13.67
CA GLY A 102 2.64 4.09 14.59
C GLY A 102 2.90 3.43 15.94
N LYS A 103 3.91 3.97 16.64
CA LYS A 103 4.33 3.53 17.98
C LYS A 103 3.35 4.03 19.04
#